data_AF-A0A1I4X8J5-F1
#
_entry.id   AF-A0A1I4X8J5-F1
#
_cell.length_a   1.000
_cell.length_b   1.000
_cell.length_c   1.000
_cell.angle_alpha   90.00
_cell.angle_beta   90.00
_cell.angle_gamma   90.00
#
_symmetry.space_group_name_H-M   'P 1'
#
loop_
_entity.id
_entity.type
_entity.pdbx_description
1 polymer ?
#
loop_
_entity_poly.entity_id
_entity_poly.type
_entity_poly.pdbx_seq_one_letter_code
_entity_poly.pdbx_strand_id
1 'polypeptide(L)'
;MIDVDRTSVAMGDDALPHAETIDLPGETPLAEVVAYLLERNFLATIASGKATWILMADRPLAVVAQQWDEPRFLVDASRPISSFAAEGRGVSLLFRYWKQHDPDHVYEELAAGRLPER
;
A
#
# COMPACT_ATOMS: atom_id res chain seq x y z
N MET A 1 -9.60 13.46 -5.50
CA MET A 1 -9.60 13.19 -4.06
C MET A 1 -9.56 11.69 -3.81
N ILE A 2 -8.51 11.23 -3.15
CA ILE A 2 -8.26 9.81 -2.81
C ILE A 2 -7.94 9.77 -1.33
N ASP A 3 -8.63 8.91 -0.58
CA ASP A 3 -8.35 8.71 0.84
C ASP A 3 -7.28 7.63 0.98
N VAL A 4 -6.22 7.92 1.73
CA VAL A 4 -5.11 6.99 1.98
C VAL A 4 -4.88 6.89 3.49
N ASP A 5 -4.54 5.70 3.95
CA ASP A 5 -4.17 5.46 5.34
C ASP A 5 -3.09 4.37 5.40
N ARG A 6 -2.41 4.23 6.54
CA ARG A 6 -1.51 3.12 6.84
C ARG A 6 -1.73 2.64 8.26
N THR A 7 -1.52 1.36 8.51
CA THR A 7 -1.48 0.88 9.90
C THR A 7 -0.14 1.24 10.55
N SER A 8 -0.16 1.51 11.85
CA SER A 8 1.03 1.82 12.63
C SER A 8 2.11 0.73 12.60
N VAL A 9 3.39 1.14 12.65
CA VAL A 9 4.55 0.21 12.79
C VAL A 9 4.86 -0.20 14.23
N ALA A 10 4.35 0.52 15.24
CA ALA A 10 4.67 0.30 16.65
C ALA A 10 3.44 0.47 17.56
N MET A 11 3.35 -0.30 18.64
CA MET A 11 2.30 -0.16 19.66
C MET A 11 2.42 1.12 20.54
N GLY A 12 3.14 2.17 20.11
CA GLY A 12 3.38 3.35 20.96
C GLY A 12 3.87 4.63 20.27
N ASP A 13 4.87 4.58 19.39
CA ASP A 13 5.52 5.80 18.86
C ASP A 13 4.99 6.27 17.50
N ASP A 14 4.25 5.41 16.79
CA ASP A 14 3.57 5.71 15.52
C ASP A 14 2.05 5.73 15.79
N ALA A 15 1.63 6.60 16.72
CA ALA A 15 0.28 6.60 17.32
C ALA A 15 -0.66 7.69 16.79
N LEU A 16 -0.18 8.54 15.88
CA LEU A 16 -1.00 9.58 15.25
C LEU A 16 -1.84 8.99 14.10
N PRO A 17 -3.01 9.58 13.79
CA PRO A 17 -3.74 9.22 12.57
C PRO A 17 -2.84 9.39 11.36
N HIS A 18 -2.73 8.34 10.53
CA HIS A 18 -2.00 8.40 9.26
C HIS A 18 -2.90 8.66 8.08
N ALA A 19 -4.22 8.72 8.32
CA ALA A 19 -5.20 9.02 7.31
C ALA A 19 -4.95 10.42 6.74
N GLU A 20 -4.73 10.49 5.44
CA GLU A 20 -4.67 11.73 4.68
C GLU A 20 -5.52 11.62 3.42
N THR A 21 -5.86 12.78 2.86
CA THR A 21 -6.55 12.87 1.59
C THR A 21 -5.61 13.53 0.60
N ILE A 22 -5.38 12.88 -0.54
CA ILE A 22 -4.55 13.42 -1.62
C ILE A 22 -5.43 13.90 -2.77
N ASP A 23 -5.04 15.01 -3.39
CA ASP A 23 -5.73 15.57 -4.53
C ASP A 23 -5.02 15.22 -5.83
N LEU A 24 -5.21 13.97 -6.28
CA LEU A 24 -4.82 13.50 -7.59
C LEU A 24 -6.07 13.20 -8.44
N PRO A 25 -6.00 13.37 -9.77
CA PRO A 25 -7.06 12.95 -10.69
C PRO A 25 -7.37 11.45 -10.57
N GLY A 26 -8.64 11.07 -10.69
CA GLY A 26 -9.03 9.65 -10.70
C GLY A 26 -8.47 8.86 -11.88
N GLU A 27 -8.10 9.55 -12.97
CA GLU A 27 -7.46 8.97 -14.15
C GLU A 27 -5.96 8.69 -13.96
N THR A 28 -5.37 9.14 -12.84
CA THR A 28 -3.96 8.88 -12.52
C THR A 28 -3.72 7.36 -12.43
N PRO A 29 -2.70 6.80 -13.10
CA PRO A 29 -2.34 5.40 -12.96
C PRO A 29 -2.04 5.03 -11.50
N LEU A 30 -2.46 3.84 -11.07
CA LEU A 30 -2.16 3.34 -9.73
C LEU A 30 -0.67 3.39 -9.42
N ALA A 31 0.20 3.05 -10.37
CA ALA A 31 1.65 3.11 -10.19
C ALA A 31 2.15 4.52 -9.82
N GLU A 32 1.62 5.56 -10.46
CA GLU A 32 1.97 6.95 -10.19
C GLU A 32 1.45 7.43 -8.83
N VAL A 33 0.25 6.99 -8.43
CA VAL A 33 -0.28 7.28 -7.09
C VAL A 33 0.60 6.67 -6.01
N VAL A 34 1.05 5.42 -6.19
CA VAL A 34 1.97 4.76 -5.24
C VAL A 34 3.32 5.46 -5.22
N ALA A 35 3.91 5.78 -6.37
CA ALA A 35 5.17 6.51 -6.45
C ALA A 35 5.10 7.86 -5.70
N TYR A 36 4.04 8.63 -5.94
CA TYR A 36 3.77 9.90 -5.25
C TYR A 36 3.75 9.76 -3.71
N LEU A 37 3.13 8.69 -3.19
CA LEU A 37 3.10 8.43 -1.75
C LEU A 37 4.48 8.03 -1.20
N LEU A 38 5.23 7.23 -1.94
CA LEU A 38 6.57 6.78 -1.53
C LEU A 38 7.59 7.93 -1.54
N GLU A 39 7.57 8.80 -2.55
CA GLU A 39 8.42 9.99 -2.63
C GLU A 39 8.19 10.95 -1.45
N ARG A 40 6.96 11.00 -0.94
CA ARG A 40 6.57 11.80 0.23
C ARG A 40 6.89 11.12 1.56
N ASN A 41 7.54 9.96 1.55
CA ASN A 41 7.80 9.13 2.73
C ASN A 41 6.51 8.79 3.50
N PHE A 42 5.41 8.54 2.78
CA PHE A 42 4.14 8.17 3.39
C PHE A 42 4.22 6.84 4.13
N LEU A 43 5.15 5.93 3.79
CA LEU A 43 5.37 4.70 4.54
C LEU A 43 6.48 4.85 5.56
N ALA A 44 6.22 4.38 6.78
CA ALA A 44 7.25 4.36 7.81
C ALA A 44 8.32 3.33 7.43
N THR A 45 9.57 3.73 7.60
CA THR A 45 10.71 2.83 7.51
C THR A 45 11.09 2.35 8.91
N ILE A 46 11.73 1.18 8.97
CA ILE A 46 12.25 0.65 10.24
C ILE A 46 13.77 0.50 10.15
N ALA A 47 14.44 0.56 11.31
CA ALA A 47 15.90 0.52 11.39
C ALA A 47 16.52 -0.76 10.80
N SER A 48 15.80 -1.89 10.84
CA SER A 48 16.29 -3.14 10.25
C SER A 48 16.21 -3.19 8.73
N GLY A 49 15.55 -2.22 8.08
CA GLY A 49 15.41 -2.19 6.63
C GLY A 49 14.38 -3.16 6.06
N LYS A 50 13.59 -3.84 6.91
CA LYS A 50 12.75 -4.98 6.50
C LYS A 50 11.25 -4.71 6.58
N ALA A 51 10.81 -3.46 6.48
CA ALA A 51 9.37 -3.19 6.54
C ALA A 51 8.67 -3.71 5.27
N THR A 52 7.67 -4.57 5.46
CA THR A 52 6.79 -5.07 4.40
C THR A 52 5.40 -4.47 4.57
N TRP A 53 4.81 -3.99 3.49
CA TRP A 53 3.49 -3.37 3.44
C TRP A 53 2.64 -4.00 2.35
N ILE A 54 1.36 -4.19 2.63
CA ILE A 54 0.37 -4.61 1.63
C ILE A 54 -0.55 -3.42 1.36
N LEU A 55 -0.60 -2.95 0.12
CA LEU A 55 -1.56 -1.95 -0.34
C LEU A 55 -2.91 -2.63 -0.59
N MET A 56 -3.95 -2.13 0.06
CA MET A 56 -5.31 -2.65 -0.01
C MET A 56 -6.27 -1.58 -0.54
N ALA A 57 -7.23 -2.02 -1.38
CA ALA A 57 -8.52 -1.37 -1.56
C ALA A 57 -9.61 -2.33 -1.07
N ASP A 58 -10.53 -2.75 -1.95
CA ASP A 58 -11.41 -3.91 -1.72
C ASP A 58 -10.63 -5.24 -1.67
N ARG A 59 -9.48 -5.28 -2.35
CA ARG A 59 -8.56 -6.41 -2.43
C ARG A 59 -7.09 -5.95 -2.34
N PRO A 60 -6.12 -6.87 -2.17
CA PRO A 60 -4.70 -6.55 -2.29
C PRO A 60 -4.36 -6.04 -3.70
N LEU A 61 -3.69 -4.88 -3.77
CA LEU A 61 -3.28 -4.26 -5.02
C LEU A 61 -1.77 -4.37 -5.27
N ALA A 62 -0.97 -4.30 -4.21
CA ALA A 62 0.48 -4.35 -4.31
C ALA A 62 1.15 -4.76 -3.00
N VAL A 63 2.40 -5.19 -3.09
CA VAL A 63 3.33 -5.31 -1.97
C VAL A 63 4.40 -4.24 -2.13
N VAL A 64 4.66 -3.49 -1.06
CA VAL A 64 5.75 -2.51 -0.97
C VAL A 64 6.68 -2.96 0.13
N ALA A 65 7.97 -3.08 -0.18
CA ALA A 65 8.96 -3.53 0.78
C ALA A 65 10.14 -2.57 0.81
N GLN A 66 10.65 -2.27 2.00
CA GLN A 66 11.85 -1.45 2.18
C GLN A 66 13.11 -2.12 1.58
N GLN A 67 13.05 -3.43 1.33
CA GLN A 67 14.11 -4.21 0.68
C GLN A 67 14.11 -4.11 -0.85
N TRP A 68 13.05 -3.57 -1.46
CA TRP A 68 12.90 -3.51 -2.91
C TRP A 68 13.10 -2.09 -3.43
N ASP A 69 13.68 -1.97 -4.61
CA ASP A 69 13.81 -0.69 -5.32
C ASP A 69 12.44 -0.18 -5.81
N GLU A 70 11.52 -1.09 -6.16
CA GLU A 70 10.19 -0.77 -6.68
C GLU A 70 9.10 -1.67 -6.06
N PRO A 71 7.86 -1.16 -5.90
CA PRO A 71 6.69 -1.96 -5.54
C PRO A 71 6.41 -3.07 -6.55
N ARG A 72 5.82 -4.16 -6.08
CA ARG A 72 5.27 -5.21 -6.96
C ARG A 72 3.76 -5.21 -6.90
N PHE A 73 3.12 -5.05 -8.06
CA PHE A 73 1.67 -4.97 -8.19
C PHE A 73 1.05 -6.33 -8.48
N LEU A 74 -0.09 -6.59 -7.82
CA LEU A 74 -0.94 -7.78 -8.00
C LEU A 74 -2.04 -7.53 -9.05
N VAL A 75 -2.07 -6.32 -9.61
CA VAL A 75 -3.05 -5.81 -10.56
C VAL A 75 -2.33 -5.06 -11.67
N ASP A 76 -3.03 -4.78 -12.76
CA ASP A 76 -2.54 -3.87 -13.78
C ASP A 76 -2.46 -2.44 -13.21
N ALA A 77 -1.25 -2.01 -12.88
CA ALA A 77 -0.97 -0.73 -12.25
C ALA A 77 -1.02 0.46 -13.22
N SER A 78 -1.16 0.20 -14.54
CA SER A 78 -1.40 1.25 -15.53
C SER A 78 -2.85 1.75 -15.52
N ARG A 79 -3.76 1.00 -14.88
CA ARG A 79 -5.17 1.36 -14.80
C ARG A 79 -5.38 2.61 -13.94
N PRO A 80 -6.38 3.45 -14.29
CA PRO A 80 -6.83 4.56 -13.47
C PRO A 80 -7.12 4.14 -12.03
N ILE A 81 -6.70 4.98 -11.07
CA ILE A 81 -6.95 4.74 -9.66
C ILE A 81 -8.45 4.72 -9.33
N SER A 82 -9.26 5.49 -10.06
CA SER A 82 -10.73 5.47 -9.99
C SER A 82 -11.32 4.08 -10.21
N SER A 83 -10.64 3.22 -10.97
CA SER A 83 -11.11 1.87 -11.29
C SER A 83 -10.95 0.87 -10.14
N PHE A 84 -10.31 1.28 -9.04
CA PHE A 84 -10.18 0.53 -7.78
C PHE A 84 -11.07 1.09 -6.65
N ALA A 85 -11.96 2.03 -6.96
CA ALA A 85 -12.94 2.53 -6.00
C ALA A 85 -13.99 1.44 -5.69
N ALA A 86 -14.41 1.37 -4.43
CA ALA A 86 -15.56 0.54 -4.07
C ALA A 86 -16.85 1.14 -4.67
N GLU A 87 -17.80 0.28 -5.07
CA GLU A 87 -19.05 0.73 -5.70
C GLU A 87 -19.77 1.80 -4.85
N GLY A 88 -20.09 2.93 -5.50
CA GLY A 88 -20.78 4.05 -4.86
C GLY A 88 -19.96 4.83 -3.83
N ARG A 89 -18.64 4.62 -3.75
CA ARG A 89 -17.73 5.34 -2.85
C ARG A 89 -16.54 5.94 -3.62
N GLY A 90 -15.82 6.84 -2.96
CA GLY A 90 -14.52 7.33 -3.45
C GLY A 90 -13.44 6.25 -3.39
N VAL A 91 -12.26 6.57 -3.93
CA VAL A 91 -11.08 5.72 -3.82
C VAL A 91 -10.57 5.78 -2.38
N SER A 92 -10.45 4.63 -1.72
CA SER A 92 -9.84 4.49 -0.40
C SER A 92 -8.76 3.41 -0.45
N LEU A 93 -7.56 3.77 -0.01
CA LEU A 93 -6.37 2.93 0.00
C LEU A 93 -5.87 2.76 1.44
N LEU A 94 -5.48 1.53 1.80
CA LEU A 94 -4.91 1.24 3.10
C LEU A 94 -3.61 0.45 2.94
N PHE A 95 -2.51 0.98 3.46
CA PHE A 95 -1.26 0.25 3.59
C PHE A 95 -1.24 -0.51 4.92
N ARG A 96 -1.33 -1.84 4.85
CA ARG A 96 -1.22 -2.69 6.02
C ARG A 96 0.22 -3.06 6.27
N TYR A 97 0.73 -2.68 7.43
CA TYR A 97 2.03 -3.11 7.91
C TYR A 97 2.01 -4.62 8.15
N TRP A 98 2.94 -5.30 7.47
CA TRP A 98 3.19 -6.73 7.53
C TRP A 98 4.54 -7.02 8.18
N LYS A 99 4.94 -6.16 9.13
CA LYS A 99 6.14 -6.32 9.96
C LYS A 99 7.39 -6.57 9.10
N GLN A 100 8.22 -7.50 9.56
CA GLN A 100 9.47 -7.93 8.94
C GLN A 100 9.33 -9.25 8.18
N HIS A 101 8.11 -9.61 7.76
CA HIS A 101 7.89 -10.81 6.96
C HIS A 101 8.57 -10.67 5.59
N ASP A 102 9.01 -11.80 5.05
CA ASP A 102 9.63 -11.87 3.74
C ASP A 102 8.67 -11.35 2.65
N PRO A 103 9.00 -10.24 1.98
CA PRO A 103 8.12 -9.64 1.01
C PRO A 103 7.93 -10.51 -0.25
N ASP A 104 8.89 -11.37 -0.59
CA ASP A 104 8.76 -12.30 -1.72
C ASP A 104 7.67 -13.34 -1.41
N HIS A 105 7.73 -13.95 -0.21
CA HIS A 105 6.71 -14.90 0.23
C HIS A 105 5.31 -14.25 0.35
N VAL A 106 5.24 -13.03 0.91
CA VAL A 106 3.97 -12.28 1.01
C VAL A 106 3.38 -12.03 -0.38
N TYR A 107 4.20 -11.62 -1.35
CA TYR A 107 3.76 -11.40 -2.72
C TYR A 107 3.30 -12.70 -3.39
N GLU A 108 4.04 -13.80 -3.26
CA GLU A 108 3.69 -15.09 -3.84
C GLU A 108 2.35 -15.63 -3.32
N GLU A 109 2.10 -15.55 -2.02
CA GLU A 109 0.83 -15.96 -1.42
C GLU A 109 -0.34 -15.13 -1.97
N LEU A 110 -0.19 -13.81 -1.99
CA LEU A 110 -1.22 -12.90 -2.49
C LEU A 110 -1.48 -13.09 -3.99
N ALA A 111 -0.41 -13.25 -4.79
CA ALA A 111 -0.50 -13.51 -6.23
C ALA A 111 -1.21 -14.83 -6.53
N ALA A 112 -1.09 -15.81 -5.64
CA ALA A 112 -1.81 -17.07 -5.72
C ALA A 112 -3.23 -17.02 -5.10
N GLY A 113 -3.70 -15.85 -4.67
CA GLY A 113 -5.02 -15.65 -4.08
C GLY A 113 -5.16 -16.17 -2.64
N ARG A 114 -4.04 -16.39 -1.94
CA ARG A 114 -3.99 -16.83 -0.55
C ARG A 114 -3.68 -15.67 0.39
N LEU A 115 -4.05 -15.83 1.66
CA LEU A 115 -3.70 -14.88 2.70
C LEU A 115 -2.33 -15.25 3.29
N PRO A 116 -1.33 -14.37 3.24
CA PRO A 116 -0.03 -14.63 3.87
C PRO A 116 -0.17 -14.73 5.39
N GLU A 117 0.71 -15.51 6.02
CA GLU A 117 0.80 -15.57 7.48
C GLU A 117 1.45 -14.30 8.07
N ARG A 118 1.20 -14.03 9.36
CA ARG A 118 1.41 -12.72 10.01
C ARG A 118 2.17 -12.81 11.33
#